data_AF-A0A7K1KNU0-F1
#
_entry.id   AF-A0A7K1KNU0-F1
#
_cell.length_a   1.000
_cell.length_b   1.000
_cell.length_c   1.000
_cell.angle_alpha   90.00
_cell.angle_beta   90.00
_cell.angle_gamma   90.00
#
_symmetry.space_group_name_H-M   'P 1'
#
loop_
_entity.id
_entity.type
_entity.pdbx_description
1 polymer ?
#
loop_
_entity_poly.entity_id
_entity_poly.type
_entity_poly.pdbx_seq_one_letter_code
_entity_poly.pdbx_strand_id
1 'polypeptide(L)'
;MRLVADIATLDTPGLFASAQRRIILHAAVYGAFARSQPHRQGLDAALARPHFERLDIIALEPGCPESWVRPFLDAMRFGISRQATEDEVAASHAFVSELAARNPGRVAVHPARRLPCLPMLVIDDTIVFGQYAHAGCHAPQGFWGMVHADVPALLDWAETGKPPSHASPEEVAAFRLVNECVRAMQAARSPSLTPCNQRFSPQGQP
;
A
#
# COMPACT_ATOMS: atom_id res chain seq x y z
N MET A 1 11.13 -17.13 8.43
CA MET A 1 11.02 -15.66 8.57
C MET A 1 12.42 -15.05 8.50
N ARG A 2 12.57 -13.89 7.85
CA ARG A 2 13.78 -13.06 7.87
C ARG A 2 13.43 -11.71 8.47
N LEU A 3 14.27 -11.18 9.35
CA LEU A 3 14.15 -9.85 9.94
C LEU A 3 15.42 -9.07 9.66
N VAL A 4 15.29 -7.83 9.20
CA VAL A 4 16.41 -6.96 8.82
C VAL A 4 16.19 -5.53 9.32
N ALA A 5 17.28 -4.79 9.53
CA ALA A 5 17.24 -3.34 9.68
C ALA A 5 17.44 -2.73 8.29
N ASP A 6 16.47 -1.94 7.83
CA ASP A 6 16.37 -1.35 6.49
C ASP A 6 15.79 -2.25 5.39
N ILE A 7 14.73 -1.76 4.75
CA ILE A 7 14.05 -2.42 3.61
C ILE A 7 14.97 -2.61 2.41
N ALA A 8 15.99 -1.77 2.22
CA ALA A 8 16.93 -1.88 1.11
C ALA A 8 17.64 -3.25 1.07
N THR A 9 17.77 -3.91 2.22
CA THR A 9 18.40 -5.23 2.34
C THR A 9 17.52 -6.40 1.86
N LEU A 10 16.24 -6.14 1.56
CA LEU A 10 15.28 -7.13 1.06
C LEU A 10 15.16 -7.17 -0.47
N ASP A 11 15.89 -6.30 -1.19
CA ASP A 11 15.87 -6.20 -2.66
C ASP A 11 14.45 -6.20 -3.26
N THR A 12 13.64 -5.24 -2.80
CA THR A 12 12.26 -5.07 -3.30
C THR A 12 12.16 -4.93 -4.83
N PRO A 13 13.10 -4.28 -5.55
CA PRO A 13 13.11 -4.32 -7.02
C PRO A 13 13.25 -5.72 -7.60
N GLY A 14 14.18 -6.53 -7.08
CA GLY A 14 14.38 -7.91 -7.49
C GLY A 14 13.16 -8.78 -7.20
N LEU A 15 12.53 -8.60 -6.03
CA LEU A 15 11.27 -9.27 -5.70
C LEU A 15 10.18 -8.93 -6.72
N PHE A 16 9.98 -7.66 -7.05
CA PHE A 16 9.03 -7.26 -8.10
C PHE A 16 9.35 -7.91 -9.43
N ALA A 17 10.60 -7.85 -9.89
CA ALA A 17 11.00 -8.45 -11.17
C ALA A 17 10.76 -9.97 -11.22
N SER A 18 10.86 -10.65 -10.07
CA SER A 18 10.65 -12.09 -9.93
C SER A 18 9.19 -12.52 -9.78
N ALA A 19 8.28 -11.57 -9.52
CA ALA A 19 6.87 -11.86 -9.30
C ALA A 19 6.24 -12.53 -10.52
N GLN A 20 5.49 -13.60 -10.30
CA GLN A 20 4.87 -14.41 -11.36
C GLN A 20 3.37 -14.20 -11.46
N ARG A 21 2.67 -14.02 -10.33
CA ARG A 21 1.21 -14.04 -10.26
C ARG A 21 0.66 -12.70 -9.82
N ARG A 22 1.07 -12.20 -8.65
CA ARG A 22 0.40 -11.07 -8.01
C ARG A 22 1.36 -10.22 -7.20
N ILE A 23 1.08 -8.91 -7.22
CA ILE A 23 1.66 -7.96 -6.28
C ILE A 23 0.53 -7.18 -5.59
N ILE A 24 0.60 -7.03 -4.27
CA ILE A 24 -0.22 -6.08 -3.50
C ILE A 24 0.72 -5.10 -2.81
N LEU A 25 0.57 -3.82 -3.10
CA LEU A 25 1.29 -2.74 -2.46
C LEU A 25 0.39 -2.03 -1.45
N HIS A 26 0.78 -2.03 -0.17
CA HIS A 26 0.08 -1.32 0.90
C HIS A 26 1.06 -0.48 1.73
N ALA A 27 1.59 0.59 1.12
CA ALA A 27 2.43 1.59 1.79
C ALA A 27 1.82 3.01 1.80
N ALA A 28 0.64 3.18 1.20
CA ALA A 28 -0.11 4.43 1.02
C ALA A 28 0.58 5.54 0.20
N VAL A 29 1.90 5.70 0.27
CA VAL A 29 2.66 6.71 -0.48
C VAL A 29 3.86 6.07 -1.18
N TYR A 30 3.97 6.24 -2.49
CA TYR A 30 4.90 5.57 -3.39
C TYR A 30 5.88 6.52 -4.09
N GLY A 31 6.04 7.76 -3.61
CA GLY A 31 6.94 8.73 -4.26
C GLY A 31 8.40 8.26 -4.31
N ALA A 32 8.85 7.47 -3.33
CA ALA A 32 10.16 6.81 -3.39
C ALA A 32 10.27 5.82 -4.55
N PHE A 33 9.22 5.04 -4.83
CA PHE A 33 9.21 4.09 -5.94
C PHE A 33 9.13 4.83 -7.29
N ALA A 34 8.34 5.90 -7.36
CA ALA A 34 8.23 6.75 -8.54
C ALA A 34 9.60 7.32 -8.99
N ARG A 35 10.47 7.67 -8.02
CA ARG A 35 11.82 8.19 -8.28
C ARG A 35 12.87 7.08 -8.47
N SER A 36 12.56 5.84 -8.13
CA SER A 36 13.51 4.74 -8.18
C SER A 36 13.36 3.95 -9.48
N GLN A 37 14.30 4.13 -10.41
CA GLN A 37 14.34 3.36 -11.66
C GLN A 37 14.33 1.83 -11.43
N PRO A 38 15.08 1.25 -10.48
CA PRO A 38 15.01 -0.19 -10.22
C PRO A 38 13.61 -0.68 -9.85
N HIS A 39 12.90 0.01 -8.95
CA HIS A 39 11.53 -0.35 -8.56
C HIS A 39 10.57 -0.31 -9.76
N ARG A 40 10.68 0.74 -10.59
CA ARG A 40 9.87 0.87 -11.82
C ARG A 40 10.12 -0.29 -12.78
N GLN A 41 11.39 -0.61 -13.04
CA GLN A 41 11.76 -1.72 -13.91
C GLN A 41 11.29 -3.07 -13.36
N GLY A 42 11.38 -3.29 -12.05
CA GLY A 42 10.86 -4.50 -11.42
C GLY A 42 9.35 -4.66 -11.59
N LEU A 43 8.58 -3.58 -11.40
CA LEU A 43 7.13 -3.59 -11.64
C LEU A 43 6.80 -3.79 -13.12
N ASP A 44 7.49 -3.09 -14.03
CA ASP A 44 7.30 -3.24 -15.47
C ASP A 44 7.62 -4.69 -15.92
N ALA A 45 8.66 -5.31 -15.35
CA ALA A 45 9.02 -6.70 -15.63
C ALA A 45 7.96 -7.69 -15.16
N ALA A 46 7.38 -7.49 -13.96
CA ALA A 46 6.25 -8.30 -13.49
C ALA A 46 5.05 -8.18 -14.42
N LEU A 47 4.66 -6.94 -14.73
CA LEU A 47 3.48 -6.62 -15.55
C LEU A 47 3.59 -7.12 -16.99
N ALA A 48 4.81 -7.27 -17.52
CA ALA A 48 5.05 -7.82 -18.85
C ALA A 48 4.89 -9.36 -18.94
N ARG A 49 4.84 -10.08 -17.82
CA ARG A 49 4.73 -11.55 -17.85
C ARG A 49 3.34 -11.98 -18.33
N PRO A 50 3.24 -12.99 -19.21
CA PRO A 50 1.95 -13.45 -19.73
C PRO A 50 0.97 -13.89 -18.64
N HIS A 51 1.47 -14.58 -17.61
CA HIS A 51 0.68 -15.16 -16.52
C HIS A 51 0.52 -14.25 -15.29
N PHE A 52 1.07 -13.03 -15.33
CA PHE A 52 0.86 -12.09 -14.25
C PHE A 52 -0.61 -11.68 -14.20
N GLU A 53 -1.26 -11.94 -13.07
CA GLU A 53 -2.69 -11.73 -12.88
C GLU A 53 -2.97 -10.26 -12.61
N ARG A 54 -2.34 -9.71 -11.56
CA ARG A 54 -2.76 -8.41 -11.02
C ARG A 54 -1.73 -7.74 -10.11
N LEU A 55 -1.65 -6.42 -10.23
CA LEU A 55 -1.03 -5.51 -9.29
C LEU A 55 -2.13 -4.66 -8.62
N ASP A 56 -2.35 -4.87 -7.33
CA ASP A 56 -3.23 -4.03 -6.52
C ASP A 56 -2.40 -3.03 -5.71
N ILE A 57 -2.77 -1.76 -5.79
CA ILE A 57 -2.04 -0.67 -5.12
C ILE A 57 -3.01 0.08 -4.23
N ILE A 58 -2.79 0.06 -2.92
CA ILE A 58 -3.53 0.89 -1.97
C ILE A 58 -2.76 2.20 -1.79
N ALA A 59 -3.34 3.31 -2.26
CA ALA A 59 -2.68 4.60 -2.34
C ALA A 59 -3.51 5.73 -1.73
N LEU A 60 -2.84 6.65 -1.03
CA LEU A 60 -3.45 7.88 -0.55
C LEU A 60 -3.69 8.83 -1.74
N GLU A 61 -4.90 9.38 -1.81
CA GLU A 61 -5.26 10.39 -2.81
C GLU A 61 -4.90 11.81 -2.32
N PRO A 62 -4.51 12.71 -3.23
CA PRO A 62 -4.37 14.13 -2.91
C PRO A 62 -5.69 14.67 -2.34
N GLY A 63 -5.61 15.44 -1.25
CA GLY A 63 -6.78 16.04 -0.61
C GLY A 63 -7.70 15.05 0.11
N CYS A 64 -7.23 13.82 0.41
CA CYS A 64 -8.00 12.85 1.19
C CYS A 64 -8.53 13.47 2.50
N PRO A 65 -9.85 13.44 2.76
CA PRO A 65 -10.47 14.15 3.88
C PRO A 65 -10.35 13.43 5.23
N GLU A 66 -9.78 12.21 5.24
CA GLU A 66 -9.72 11.38 6.42
C GLU A 66 -8.84 11.99 7.52
N SER A 67 -9.34 12.03 8.75
CA SER A 67 -8.69 12.71 9.88
C SER A 67 -7.34 12.10 10.27
N TRP A 68 -7.12 10.82 9.94
CA TRP A 68 -5.87 10.11 10.24
C TRP A 68 -4.72 10.50 9.31
N VAL A 69 -5.00 11.13 8.16
CA VAL A 69 -4.01 11.37 7.09
C VAL A 69 -2.87 12.25 7.58
N ARG A 70 -3.17 13.36 8.24
CA ARG A 70 -2.13 14.30 8.69
C ARG A 70 -1.22 13.66 9.76
N PRO A 71 -1.73 13.09 10.87
CA PRO A 71 -0.90 12.37 11.84
C PRO A 71 -0.07 11.25 11.22
N PHE A 72 -0.63 10.51 10.27
CA PHE A 72 0.07 9.44 9.56
C PHE A 72 1.26 9.95 8.75
N LEU A 73 1.05 11.01 7.96
CA LEU A 73 2.12 11.60 7.15
C LEU A 73 3.25 12.18 8.02
N ASP A 74 2.89 12.80 9.14
CA ASP A 74 3.86 13.31 10.13
C ASP A 74 4.69 12.16 10.75
N ALA A 75 4.08 10.99 10.97
CA ALA A 75 4.80 9.78 11.44
C ALA A 75 5.74 9.19 10.37
N MET A 76 5.42 9.31 9.08
CA MET A 76 6.31 8.80 8.02
C MET A 76 7.54 9.67 7.79
N ARG A 77 7.42 10.99 7.98
CA ARG A 77 8.49 11.97 7.73
C ARG A 77 8.43 13.09 8.76
N PHE A 78 9.08 12.87 9.91
CA PHE A 78 9.21 13.91 10.92
C PHE A 78 9.89 15.17 10.36
N GLY A 79 9.35 16.35 10.65
CA GLY A 79 9.95 17.63 10.28
C GLY A 79 9.77 18.07 8.81
N ILE A 80 9.00 17.33 7.99
CA ILE A 80 8.68 17.76 6.63
C ILE A 80 7.65 18.89 6.63
N SER A 81 7.81 19.86 5.72
CA SER A 81 6.81 20.91 5.54
C SER A 81 5.49 20.34 4.99
N ARG A 82 4.37 20.99 5.30
CA ARG A 82 3.06 20.58 4.79
C ARG A 82 3.01 20.51 3.26
N GLN A 83 3.55 21.52 2.58
CA GLN A 83 3.61 21.55 1.13
C GLN A 83 4.41 20.37 0.58
N ALA A 84 5.58 20.08 1.15
CA ALA A 84 6.41 18.96 0.69
C ALA A 84 5.73 17.60 0.94
N THR A 85 4.90 17.48 1.97
CA THR A 85 4.04 16.30 2.15
C THR A 85 2.99 16.19 1.05
N GLU A 86 2.27 17.28 0.76
CA GLU A 86 1.23 17.33 -0.27
C GLU A 86 1.81 17.03 -1.66
N ASP A 87 2.99 17.57 -1.97
CA ASP A 87 3.72 17.28 -3.21
C ASP A 87 4.14 15.81 -3.32
N GLU A 88 4.58 15.19 -2.22
CA GLU A 88 4.92 13.76 -2.20
C GLU A 88 3.68 12.89 -2.44
N VAL A 89 2.53 13.24 -1.86
CA VAL A 89 1.26 12.53 -2.10
C VAL A 89 0.81 12.70 -3.55
N ALA A 90 0.92 13.92 -4.10
CA ALA A 90 0.60 14.19 -5.50
C ALA A 90 1.50 13.39 -6.45
N ALA A 91 2.81 13.37 -6.22
CA ALA A 91 3.76 12.61 -7.03
C ALA A 91 3.52 11.09 -6.93
N SER A 92 3.26 10.60 -5.72
CA SER A 92 2.86 9.20 -5.48
C SER A 92 1.62 8.84 -6.27
N HIS A 93 0.57 9.66 -6.18
CA HIS A 93 -0.69 9.43 -6.86
C HIS A 93 -0.53 9.45 -8.38
N ALA A 94 0.16 10.45 -8.92
CA ALA A 94 0.43 10.56 -10.36
C ALA A 94 1.15 9.31 -10.90
N PHE A 95 2.16 8.82 -10.18
CA PHE A 95 2.88 7.60 -10.55
C PHE A 95 1.97 6.37 -10.62
N VAL A 96 1.14 6.13 -9.59
CA VAL A 96 0.27 4.95 -9.58
C VAL A 96 -0.86 5.07 -10.59
N SER A 97 -1.39 6.27 -10.84
CA SER A 97 -2.37 6.52 -11.89
C SER A 97 -1.80 6.28 -13.28
N GLU A 98 -0.58 6.75 -13.56
CA GLU A 98 0.11 6.49 -14.83
C GLU A 98 0.38 5.00 -15.02
N LEU A 99 0.85 4.31 -13.98
CA LEU A 99 1.08 2.87 -14.02
C LEU A 99 -0.21 2.10 -14.34
N ALA A 100 -1.34 2.53 -13.75
CA ALA A 100 -2.65 1.96 -14.03
C ALA A 100 -3.13 2.22 -15.47
N ALA A 101 -2.98 3.46 -15.95
CA ALA A 101 -3.37 3.84 -17.30
C ALA A 101 -2.58 3.08 -18.39
N ARG A 102 -1.28 2.82 -18.16
CA ARG A 102 -0.43 2.06 -19.09
C ARG A 102 -0.70 0.55 -19.09
N ASN A 103 -1.35 0.02 -18.06
CA ASN A 103 -1.57 -1.41 -17.86
C ASN A 103 -3.04 -1.72 -17.53
N PRO A 104 -3.99 -1.39 -18.43
CA PRO A 104 -5.41 -1.54 -18.17
C PRO A 104 -5.77 -3.00 -17.87
N GLY A 105 -6.57 -3.22 -16.83
CA GLY A 105 -7.00 -4.54 -16.38
C GLY A 105 -5.97 -5.33 -15.56
N ARG A 106 -4.68 -4.96 -15.61
CA ARG A 106 -3.61 -5.60 -14.82
C ARG A 106 -3.26 -4.84 -13.56
N VAL A 107 -3.49 -3.54 -13.53
CA VAL A 107 -3.20 -2.68 -12.38
C VAL A 107 -4.49 -2.07 -11.86
N ALA A 108 -4.71 -2.15 -10.56
CA ALA A 108 -5.84 -1.52 -9.88
C ALA A 108 -5.35 -0.66 -8.71
N VAL A 109 -5.79 0.60 -8.69
CA VAL A 109 -5.47 1.54 -7.62
C VAL A 109 -6.70 1.68 -6.73
N HIS A 110 -6.51 1.43 -5.44
CA HIS A 110 -7.53 1.50 -4.39
C HIS A 110 -7.22 2.70 -3.50
N PRO A 111 -8.13 3.68 -3.40
CA PRO A 111 -7.98 4.77 -2.45
C PRO A 111 -7.82 4.27 -1.01
N ALA A 112 -6.81 4.77 -0.31
CA ALA A 112 -6.62 4.50 1.11
C ALA A 112 -7.70 5.23 1.92
N ARG A 113 -8.69 4.49 2.43
CA ARG A 113 -9.79 5.01 3.26
C ARG A 113 -9.64 4.70 4.76
N ARG A 114 -8.65 3.89 5.12
CA ARG A 114 -8.35 3.53 6.51
C ARG A 114 -6.89 3.82 6.81
N LEU A 115 -6.60 4.16 8.06
CA LEU A 115 -5.24 4.31 8.56
C LEU A 115 -4.48 3.01 8.32
N PRO A 116 -3.38 3.02 7.53
CA PRO A 116 -2.53 1.86 7.37
C PRO A 116 -1.83 1.54 8.69
N CYS A 117 -1.96 0.32 9.19
CA CYS A 117 -1.33 -0.06 10.46
C CYS A 117 0.16 -0.41 10.29
N LEU A 118 0.55 -0.86 9.09
CA LEU A 118 1.93 -1.17 8.73
C LEU A 118 2.13 -1.05 7.21
N PRO A 119 3.34 -0.72 6.73
CA PRO A 119 3.66 -0.83 5.33
C PRO A 119 3.82 -2.31 4.96
N MET A 120 3.18 -2.75 3.87
CA MET A 120 3.28 -4.13 3.37
C MET A 120 3.45 -4.20 1.87
N LEU A 121 4.19 -5.22 1.43
CA LEU A 121 4.28 -5.67 0.06
C LEU A 121 3.98 -7.17 0.06
N VAL A 122 2.97 -7.60 -0.69
CA VAL A 122 2.71 -9.02 -0.94
C VAL A 122 3.14 -9.30 -2.37
N ILE A 123 4.13 -10.16 -2.57
CA ILE A 123 4.68 -10.54 -3.87
C ILE A 123 4.60 -12.06 -3.98
N ASP A 124 3.63 -12.55 -4.75
CA ASP A 124 3.25 -13.96 -4.77
C ASP A 124 3.08 -14.50 -3.34
N ASP A 125 3.92 -15.46 -2.93
CA ASP A 125 3.91 -16.08 -1.60
C ASP A 125 4.85 -15.40 -0.61
N THR A 126 5.50 -14.30 -1.01
CA THR A 126 6.38 -13.49 -0.16
C THR A 126 5.63 -12.30 0.42
N ILE A 127 5.62 -12.18 1.74
CA ILE A 127 5.06 -11.02 2.43
C ILE A 127 6.20 -10.25 3.09
N VAL A 128 6.41 -9.02 2.66
CA VAL A 128 7.31 -8.04 3.27
C VAL A 128 6.48 -7.06 4.07
N PHE A 129 6.88 -6.79 5.31
CA PHE A 129 6.18 -5.86 6.18
C PHE A 129 7.14 -5.09 7.06
N GLY A 130 6.80 -3.85 7.37
CA GLY A 130 7.59 -2.98 8.23
C GLY A 130 6.76 -2.39 9.37
N GLN A 131 7.22 -1.24 9.86
CA GLN A 131 6.54 -0.50 10.93
C GLN A 131 6.46 0.98 10.57
N TYR A 132 5.32 1.59 10.88
CA TYR A 132 5.24 3.04 11.05
C TYR A 132 5.53 3.37 12.51
N ALA A 133 6.29 4.44 12.75
CA ALA A 133 6.65 4.86 14.10
C ALA A 133 6.72 6.38 14.17
N HIS A 134 6.35 6.96 15.31
CA HIS A 134 6.60 8.38 15.61
C HIS A 134 8.09 8.57 15.96
N ALA A 135 8.96 8.46 14.95
CA ALA A 135 10.39 8.52 15.10
C ALA A 135 11.00 9.56 14.15
N GLY A 136 12.18 10.07 14.50
CA GLY A 136 12.95 10.97 13.62
C GLY A 136 13.57 10.26 12.41
N CYS A 137 13.64 8.93 12.43
CA CYS A 137 14.09 8.12 11.30
C CYS A 137 12.92 7.81 10.37
N HIS A 138 13.18 7.74 9.06
CA HIS A 138 12.15 7.45 8.07
C HIS A 138 11.74 5.97 8.10
N ALA A 139 10.49 5.68 7.74
CA ALA A 139 9.93 4.31 7.74
C ALA A 139 10.83 3.23 7.07
N PRO A 140 11.52 3.49 5.94
CA PRO A 140 12.44 2.52 5.35
C PRO A 140 13.56 2.05 6.28
N GLN A 141 14.01 2.89 7.21
CA GLN A 141 15.16 2.64 8.11
C GLN A 141 14.78 1.80 9.36
N GLY A 142 13.52 1.38 9.48
CA GLY A 142 13.05 0.54 10.58
C GLY A 142 13.39 -0.95 10.44
N PHE A 143 12.82 -1.76 11.34
CA PHE A 143 12.84 -3.21 11.18
C PHE A 143 11.82 -3.64 10.13
N TRP A 144 12.24 -4.56 9.27
CA TRP A 144 11.41 -5.16 8.22
C TRP A 144 11.44 -6.68 8.32
N GLY A 145 10.26 -7.28 8.31
CA GLY A 145 10.05 -8.72 8.25
C GLY A 145 9.78 -9.17 6.82
N MET A 146 10.25 -10.38 6.50
CA MET A 146 9.89 -11.11 5.30
C MET A 146 9.50 -12.54 5.68
N VAL A 147 8.31 -12.95 5.30
CA VAL A 147 7.78 -14.30 5.53
C VAL A 147 7.31 -14.90 4.21
N HIS A 148 7.29 -16.24 4.18
CA HIS A 148 6.70 -16.99 3.08
C HIS A 148 5.43 -17.66 3.60
N ALA A 149 4.34 -17.55 2.86
CA ALA A 149 3.05 -18.14 3.21
C ALA A 149 2.25 -18.44 1.94
N ASP A 150 1.30 -19.36 2.01
CA ASP A 150 0.36 -19.65 0.92
C ASP A 150 -0.62 -18.48 0.77
N VAL A 151 -0.20 -17.42 0.08
CA VAL A 151 -1.00 -16.21 -0.09
C VAL A 151 -2.33 -16.48 -0.79
N PRO A 152 -2.42 -17.34 -1.82
CA PRO A 152 -3.71 -17.77 -2.37
C PRO A 152 -4.68 -18.29 -1.29
N ALA A 153 -4.27 -19.24 -0.46
CA ALA A 153 -5.12 -19.74 0.63
C ALA A 153 -5.52 -18.63 1.63
N LEU A 154 -4.58 -17.74 1.97
CA LEU A 154 -4.85 -16.62 2.87
C LEU A 154 -5.86 -15.61 2.29
N LEU A 155 -5.82 -15.38 0.98
CA LEU A 155 -6.78 -14.54 0.27
C LEU A 155 -8.17 -15.19 0.27
N ASP A 156 -8.26 -16.49 0.02
CA ASP A 156 -9.52 -17.25 0.09
C ASP A 156 -10.13 -17.17 1.50
N TRP A 157 -9.30 -17.30 2.55
CA TRP A 157 -9.76 -17.13 3.92
C TRP A 157 -10.27 -15.72 4.20
N ALA A 158 -9.69 -14.70 3.56
CA ALA A 158 -10.08 -13.31 3.76
C ALA A 158 -11.47 -13.02 3.18
N GLU A 159 -11.93 -13.79 2.18
CA GLU A 159 -13.31 -13.73 1.68
C GLU A 159 -14.33 -14.12 2.75
N THR A 160 -14.02 -15.16 3.54
CA THR A 160 -14.88 -15.61 4.65
C THR A 160 -14.62 -14.87 5.97
N GLY A 161 -13.53 -14.09 6.01
CA GLY A 161 -13.15 -13.23 7.13
C GLY A 161 -12.49 -13.94 8.32
N LYS A 162 -12.18 -15.24 8.22
CA LYS A 162 -11.51 -16.00 9.29
C LYS A 162 -10.66 -17.16 8.75
N PRO A 163 -9.53 -17.50 9.40
CA PRO A 163 -8.79 -18.72 9.10
C PRO A 163 -9.57 -19.97 9.56
N PRO A 164 -9.25 -21.16 9.02
CA PRO A 164 -9.82 -22.42 9.49
C PRO A 164 -9.39 -22.74 10.92
N SER A 165 -10.17 -23.55 11.64
CA SER A 165 -9.92 -23.89 13.05
C SER A 165 -8.63 -24.66 13.31
N HIS A 166 -8.05 -25.27 12.26
CA HIS A 166 -6.81 -26.03 12.33
C HIS A 166 -5.59 -25.24 11.81
N ALA A 167 -5.74 -23.95 11.48
CA ALA A 167 -4.61 -23.12 11.06
C ALA A 167 -3.57 -23.02 12.19
N SER A 168 -2.31 -23.16 11.81
CA SER A 168 -1.16 -22.95 12.69
C SER A 168 -1.07 -21.48 13.15
N PRO A 169 -0.38 -21.20 14.27
CA PRO A 169 -0.13 -19.83 14.70
C PRO A 169 0.54 -18.96 13.63
N GLU A 170 1.47 -19.52 12.85
CA GLU A 170 2.18 -18.85 11.77
C GLU A 170 1.22 -18.47 10.62
N GLU A 171 0.32 -19.38 10.23
CA GLU A 171 -0.70 -19.10 9.21
C GLU A 171 -1.68 -18.03 9.67
N VAL A 172 -2.09 -18.06 10.95
CA VAL A 172 -2.95 -17.02 11.53
C VAL A 172 -2.22 -15.67 11.54
N ALA A 173 -0.92 -15.64 11.84
CA ALA A 173 -0.13 -14.42 11.80
C ALA A 173 -0.01 -13.86 10.37
N ALA A 174 0.28 -14.71 9.38
CA ALA A 174 0.34 -14.32 7.97
C ALA A 174 -1.03 -13.87 7.44
N PHE A 175 -2.11 -14.55 7.84
CA PHE A 175 -3.48 -14.17 7.53
C PHE A 175 -3.80 -12.75 7.98
N ARG A 176 -3.35 -12.34 9.17
CA ARG A 176 -3.59 -10.96 9.65
C ARG A 176 -2.98 -9.90 8.71
N LEU A 177 -1.81 -10.17 8.14
CA LEU A 177 -1.14 -9.28 7.18
C LEU A 177 -1.93 -9.20 5.87
N VAL A 178 -2.27 -10.35 5.29
CA VAL A 178 -3.05 -10.42 4.04
C VAL A 178 -4.46 -9.81 4.21
N ASN A 179 -5.11 -10.09 5.34
CA ASN A 179 -6.45 -9.58 5.64
C ASN A 179 -6.45 -8.05 5.80
N GLU A 180 -5.40 -7.44 6.37
CA GLU A 180 -5.27 -5.97 6.40
C GLU A 180 -5.30 -5.38 4.97
N CYS A 181 -4.54 -5.95 4.04
CA CYS A 181 -4.58 -5.55 2.61
C CYS A 181 -5.98 -5.72 2.01
N VAL A 182 -6.62 -6.87 2.22
CA VAL A 182 -7.97 -7.15 1.68
C VAL A 182 -9.01 -6.18 2.23
N ARG A 183 -8.99 -5.92 3.54
CA ARG A 183 -9.89 -4.97 4.19
C ARG A 183 -9.67 -3.54 3.69
N ALA A 184 -8.42 -3.14 3.46
CA ALA A 184 -8.10 -1.84 2.87
C ALA A 184 -8.64 -1.72 1.44
N MET A 185 -8.48 -2.74 0.60
CA MET A 185 -9.05 -2.77 -0.77
C MET A 185 -10.58 -2.77 -0.78
N GLN A 186 -11.23 -3.47 0.16
CA GLN A 186 -12.69 -3.48 0.29
C GLN A 186 -13.24 -2.10 0.71
N ALA A 187 -12.58 -1.44 1.66
CA ALA A 187 -12.99 -0.11 2.14
C ALA A 187 -12.97 0.94 1.02
N ALA A 188 -12.07 0.80 0.04
CA ALA A 188 -12.00 1.67 -1.13
C ALA A 188 -13.25 1.60 -2.03
N ARG A 189 -14.02 0.51 -1.97
CA ARG A 189 -15.23 0.28 -2.78
C ARG A 189 -16.50 0.81 -2.10
N SER A 190 -16.44 1.13 -0.82
CA SER A 190 -17.58 1.71 -0.11
C SER A 190 -17.68 3.20 -0.41
N PRO A 191 -18.88 3.73 -0.73
CA PRO A 191 -19.05 5.18 -0.89
C PRO A 191 -18.65 5.88 0.41
N SER A 192 -17.87 6.95 0.30
CA SER A 192 -17.45 7.74 1.46
C SER A 192 -18.71 8.30 2.14
N LEU A 193 -18.89 7.99 3.43
CA LEU A 193 -20.02 8.49 4.23
C LEU A 193 -19.92 9.99 4.55
N THR A 194 -18.84 10.66 4.13
CA THR A 194 -18.65 12.09 4.34
C THR A 194 -19.06 12.84 3.08
N PRO A 195 -20.21 13.55 3.06
CA PRO A 195 -20.52 14.45 1.96
C PRO A 195 -19.42 15.52 1.89
N CYS A 196 -18.80 15.62 0.72
CA CYS A 196 -17.95 16.75 0.36
C CYS A 196 -18.81 18.02 0.45
N ASN A 197 -18.62 18.83 1.49
CA ASN A 197 -19.35 20.07 1.71
C ASN A 197 -19.31 20.94 0.45
N GLN A 198 -20.44 21.08 -0.21
CA GLN A 198 -20.67 22.12 -1.20
C GLN A 198 -20.66 23.46 -0.46
N ARG A 199 -19.59 24.21 -0.71
CA ARG A 199 -19.46 25.68 -0.75
C ARG A 199 -20.49 26.47 0.07
N PHE A 200 -20.00 27.14 1.11
CA PHE A 200 -20.56 28.38 1.60
C PHE A 200 -20.77 29.36 0.44
N SER A 201 -22.02 29.64 0.08
CA SER A 201 -22.39 30.87 -0.62
C SER A 201 -22.46 31.98 0.43
N PRO A 202 -21.70 33.08 0.30
CA PRO A 202 -21.92 34.23 1.15
C PRO A 202 -23.27 34.84 0.79
N GLN A 203 -24.11 35.04 1.81
CA GLN A 203 -25.36 35.77 1.71
C GLN A 203 -25.08 37.17 1.14
N GLY A 204 -25.59 37.43 -0.05
CA GLY A 204 -25.81 38.78 -0.54
C GLY A 204 -27.31 39.04 -0.51
N GLN A 205 -27.76 39.91 0.38
CA GLN A 205 -28.98 40.69 0.17
C GLN A 205 -28.65 42.16 0.42
N PRO A 206 -29.18 43.08 -0.42
CA PRO A 206 -28.99 44.52 -0.27
C PRO A 206 -29.74 45.10 0.93
#